data_AF-A0A151TDT8-F1
#
_entry.id   AF-A0A151TDT8-F1
#
_cell.length_a   1.000
_cell.length_b   1.000
_cell.length_c   1.000
_cell.angle_alpha   90.00
_cell.angle_beta   90.00
_cell.angle_gamma   90.00
#
_symmetry.space_group_name_H-M   'P 1'
#
loop_
_entity.id
_entity.type
_entity.pdbx_description
1 polymer ?
#
loop_
_entity_poly.entity_id
_entity_poly.type
_entity_poly.pdbx_seq_one_letter_code
_entity_poly.pdbx_strand_id
1 'polypeptide(L)' 'MGGTSNPPLFYMYQCFFMDLGVCLPFTQFECDFLNFVNSAPCQLHPNSWGFLRAFQVLCSTLGIGLSLPVFLHFF' A
#
# COMPACT_ATOMS: atom_id res chain seq x y z
N MET A 1 11.87 37.47 0.87
CA MET A 1 11.14 36.52 0.00
C MET A 1 10.76 35.31 0.84
N GLY A 2 9.53 35.29 1.37
CA GLY A 2 9.00 34.12 2.07
C GLY A 2 8.64 33.06 1.05
N GLY A 3 9.52 32.07 0.86
CA GLY A 3 9.18 30.90 0.07
C GLY A 3 8.03 30.18 0.77
N THR A 4 6.88 30.07 0.12
CA THR A 4 5.81 29.19 0.57
C THR A 4 6.40 27.78 0.62
N SER A 5 6.69 27.27 1.82
CA SER A 5 7.10 25.89 2.02
C SER A 5 5.91 25.02 1.63
N ASN A 6 5.87 24.61 0.35
CA ASN A 6 4.88 23.66 -0.11
C ASN A 6 5.01 22.39 0.75
N PRO A 7 3.92 21.89 1.35
CA PRO A 7 3.98 20.63 2.06
C PRO A 7 4.45 19.53 1.09
N PRO A 8 5.16 18.49 1.56
CA PRO A 8 5.51 17.37 0.71
C PRO A 8 4.22 16.71 0.20
N LEU A 9 4.08 16.62 -1.13
CA LEU A 9 2.95 16.02 -1.82
C LEU A 9 3.42 14.78 -2.59
N PHE A 10 2.54 13.79 -2.71
CA PHE A 10 2.75 12.64 -3.58
C PHE A 10 1.48 12.32 -4.35
N TYR A 11 1.63 11.69 -5.51
CA TYR A 11 0.52 11.26 -6.35
C TYR A 11 0.05 9.86 -5.96
N MET A 12 -1.22 9.56 -6.18
CA MET A 12 -1.80 8.24 -5.92
C MET A 12 -3.07 8.06 -6.77
N TYR A 13 -3.43 6.81 -7.04
CA TYR A 13 -4.67 6.51 -7.74
C TYR A 13 -5.87 6.72 -6.82
N GLN A 14 -6.91 7.38 -7.32
CA GLN A 14 -8.14 7.63 -6.57
C GLN A 14 -8.83 6.33 -6.12
N CYS A 15 -8.77 5.28 -6.93
CA CYS A 15 -9.38 3.98 -6.63
C CYS A 15 -8.80 3.31 -5.37
N PHE A 16 -7.59 3.68 -4.93
CA PHE A 16 -7.02 3.07 -3.73
C PHE A 16 -7.81 3.47 -2.48
N PHE A 17 -8.24 4.72 -2.42
CA PHE A 17 -9.04 5.22 -1.30
C PHE A 17 -10.50 4.83 -1.45
N MET A 18 -11.06 5.00 -2.65
CA MET A 18 -12.49 4.83 -2.88
C MET A 18 -12.92 3.37 -3.00
N ASP A 19 -12.11 2.54 -3.65
CA ASP A 19 -12.49 1.16 -3.99
C ASP A 19 -11.73 0.13 -3.13
N LEU A 20 -10.43 0.36 -2.88
CA LEU A 20 -9.58 -0.59 -2.13
C LEU A 20 -9.52 -0.32 -0.63
N GLY A 21 -10.08 0.80 -0.16
CA GLY A 21 -10.10 1.18 1.25
C GLY A 21 -8.71 1.30 1.88
N VAL A 22 -7.71 1.73 1.11
CA VAL A 22 -6.37 2.06 1.61
C VAL A 22 -6.47 3.35 2.43
N CYS A 23 -5.90 3.36 3.63
CA CYS A 23 -5.90 4.51 4.53
C CYS A 23 -4.46 5.00 4.77
N LEU A 24 -4.31 6.31 5.03
CA LEU A 24 -3.05 6.89 5.48
C LEU A 24 -3.04 7.13 6.99
N PRO A 25 -1.88 7.06 7.68
CA PRO A 25 -0.60 6.60 7.13
C PRO A 25 -0.64 5.11 6.76
N PHE A 26 0.21 4.70 5.82
CA PHE A 26 0.33 3.29 5.44
C PHE A 26 0.67 2.42 6.65
N THR A 27 0.17 1.18 6.63
CA THR A 27 0.55 0.17 7.63
C THR A 27 2.02 -0.21 7.45
N GLN A 28 2.65 -0.73 8.51
CA GLN A 28 4.03 -1.21 8.43
C GLN A 28 4.21 -2.24 7.29
N PHE A 29 3.24 -3.14 7.14
CA PHE A 29 3.26 -4.15 6.08
C PHE A 29 3.23 -3.55 4.66
N GLU A 30 2.41 -2.53 4.43
CA GLU A 30 2.36 -1.82 3.14
C GLU A 30 3.68 -1.09 2.88
N CYS A 31 4.26 -0.44 3.90
CA CYS A 31 5.59 0.17 3.80
C CYS A 31 6.68 -0.87 3.47
N ASP A 32 6.67 -2.02 4.15
CA ASP A 32 7.65 -3.10 3.91
C ASP A 32 7.53 -3.64 2.49
N PHE A 33 6.30 -3.83 1.99
CA PHE A 33 6.05 -4.22 0.61
C PHE A 33 6.60 -3.19 -0.38
N LEU A 34 6.25 -1.90 -0.21
CA LEU A 34 6.70 -0.81 -1.09
C LEU A 34 8.22 -0.68 -1.11
N ASN A 35 8.86 -0.80 0.06
CA ASN A 35 10.31 -0.80 0.19
C ASN A 35 10.93 -2.02 -0.51
N PHE A 36 10.33 -3.20 -0.37
CA PHE A 36 10.82 -4.42 -1.01
C PHE A 36 10.77 -4.33 -2.54
N VAL A 37 9.66 -3.84 -3.10
CA VAL A 37 9.55 -3.63 -4.56
C VAL A 37 10.23 -2.33 -5.04
N ASN A 38 10.81 -1.56 -4.12
CA ASN A 38 11.45 -0.27 -4.37
C ASN A 38 10.63 0.66 -5.28
N SER A 39 9.33 0.74 -5.02
CA SER A 39 8.38 1.47 -5.86
C SER A 39 7.52 2.42 -5.02
N ALA A 40 7.25 3.60 -5.55
CA ALA A 40 6.31 4.53 -4.93
C ALA A 40 4.87 4.00 -5.06
N PRO A 41 3.93 4.39 -4.16
CA PRO A 41 2.54 3.94 -4.23
C PRO A 41 1.88 4.16 -5.59
N CYS A 42 2.19 5.27 -6.27
CA CYS A 42 1.67 5.59 -7.61
C CYS A 42 2.26 4.78 -8.75
N GLN A 43 3.41 4.13 -8.57
CA GLN A 43 4.04 3.33 -9.62
C GLN A 43 3.45 1.92 -9.68
N LEU A 44 2.87 1.44 -8.58
CA LEU A 44 2.17 0.17 -8.54
C LEU A 44 0.81 0.27 -9.24
N HIS A 45 0.54 -0.70 -10.10
CA HIS A 45 -0.75 -0.81 -10.76
C HIS A 45 -1.86 -1.04 -9.71
N PRO A 46 -3.07 -0.46 -9.87
CA PRO A 46 -4.18 -0.68 -8.94
C PRO A 46 -4.50 -2.15 -8.65
N ASN A 47 -4.31 -3.02 -9.63
CA ASN A 47 -4.49 -4.47 -9.45
C ASN A 47 -3.52 -5.06 -8.40
N SER A 48 -2.25 -4.64 -8.41
CA SER A 48 -1.25 -5.11 -7.45
C SER A 48 -1.60 -4.70 -6.02
N TRP A 49 -2.12 -3.48 -5.85
CA TRP A 49 -2.66 -3.03 -4.57
C TRP A 49 -3.91 -3.79 -4.15
N GLY A 50 -4.77 -4.14 -5.11
CA GLY A 50 -5.91 -5.02 -4.88
C GLY A 50 -5.51 -6.35 -4.25
N PHE A 51 -4.47 -7.01 -4.77
CA PHE A 51 -3.94 -8.24 -4.17
C PHE A 51 -3.40 -8.03 -2.76
N LEU A 52 -2.65 -6.95 -2.53
CA LEU A 52 -2.13 -6.61 -1.21
C LEU A 52 -3.26 -6.44 -0.18
N ARG A 53 -4.31 -5.69 -0.54
CA ARG A 53 -5.50 -5.50 0.31
C ARG A 53 -6.28 -6.79 0.53
N ALA A 54 -6.50 -7.58 -0.51
CA ALA A 54 -7.19 -8.87 -0.40
C ALA A 54 -6.45 -9.83 0.54
N PHE A 55 -5.11 -9.86 0.47
CA PHE A 55 -4.28 -10.65 1.37
C PHE A 55 -4.41 -10.16 2.82
N GLN A 56 -4.38 -8.85 3.06
CA GLN A 56 -4.58 -8.31 4.40
C GLN A 56 -5.93 -8.70 5.02
N VAL A 57 -7.01 -8.60 4.22
CA VAL A 57 -8.37 -9.00 4.63
C VAL A 57 -8.43 -10.51 4.91
N LEU A 58 -7.83 -11.33 4.05
CA LEU A 58 -7.78 -12.78 4.22
C LEU A 58 -7.06 -13.16 5.52
N CYS A 59 -5.87 -12.61 5.76
CA CYS A 59 -5.10 -12.86 6.97
C CYS A 59 -5.86 -12.43 8.23
N SER A 60 -6.49 -11.25 8.20
CA SER A 60 -7.31 -10.78 9.31
C SER A 60 -8.52 -11.68 9.57
N THR A 61 -9.15 -12.20 8.52
CA THR A 61 -10.31 -13.11 8.62
C THR A 61 -9.90 -14.46 9.21
N LEU A 62 -8.72 -14.95 8.86
CA LEU A 62 -8.16 -16.20 9.35
C LEU A 62 -7.47 -16.08 10.72
N GLY A 63 -7.29 -14.86 11.24
CA GLY A 63 -6.57 -14.61 12.50
C GLY A 63 -5.06 -14.90 12.40
N ILE A 64 -4.48 -14.82 11.20
CA ILE A 64 -3.04 -15.04 10.97
C ILE A 64 -2.32 -13.72 10.75
N GLY A 65 -1.03 -13.69 11.10
CA GLY A 65 -0.18 -12.52 10.87
C GLY A 65 0.11 -12.28 9.39
N LEU A 66 0.26 -11.01 9.02
CA LEU A 66 0.74 -10.63 7.68
C LEU A 66 2.20 -11.03 7.54
N SER A 67 2.55 -11.63 6.40
CA SER A 67 3.92 -12.05 6.10
C SER A 67 4.26 -11.72 4.66
N LEU A 68 5.25 -10.84 4.49
CA LEU A 68 5.69 -10.39 3.16
C LEU A 68 6.24 -11.56 2.31
N PRO A 69 7.07 -12.47 2.85
CA PRO A 69 7.49 -13.66 2.11
C PRO A 69 6.33 -14.56 1.67
N VAL A 70 5.29 -14.68 2.49
CA VAL A 70 4.10 -15.48 2.14
C VAL A 70 3.31 -14.79 1.03
N PHE A 71 3.13 -13.47 1.12
CA PHE A 71 2.49 -12.70 0.05
C PHE A 71 3.20 -12.88 -1.29
N LEU A 72 4.52 -12.66 -1.33
CA LEU A 72 5.36 -12.78 -2.53
C LEU A 72 5.46 -14.21 -3.09
N HIS A 73 5.14 -15.21 -2.28
CA HIS A 73 5.06 -16.59 -2.76
C HIS A 73 3.79 -16.83 -3.59
N PHE A 74 2.69 -16.14 -3.27
CA PHE A 74 1.40 -16.32 -3.94
C PHE A 74 1.12 -15.31 -5.05
N PHE A 75 1.70 -14.10 -4.98
CA PHE A 75 1.45 -12.98 -5.89
C PHE A 75 2.76 -12.33 -6.35
#